data_AF-A0A483LRR9-F1
#
_entry.id   AF-A0A483LRR9-F1
#
_cell.length_a   1.000
_cell.length_b   1.000
_cell.length_c   1.000
_cell.angle_alpha   90.00
_cell.angle_beta   90.00
_cell.angle_gamma   90.00
#
_symmetry.space_group_name_H-M   'P 1'
#
loop_
_entity.id
_entity.type
_entity.pdbx_description
1 polymer ?
#
loop_
_entity_poly.entity_id
_entity_poly.type
_entity_poly.pdbx_seq_one_letter_code
_entity_poly.pdbx_strand_id
1 'polypeptide(L)'
;MKEWLSKRTVFDVRCRSCDFNGPVPMVGEYVSIDAPMEINFNGEKCPGCGNVDVLYAPTGHYEFDKEQNKMTRTGDPKVKL
;
A
#
# COMPACT_ATOMS: atom_id res chain seq x y z
N MET A 1 18.86 22.79 -6.48
CA MET A 1 18.11 22.29 -5.31
C MET A 1 18.00 20.79 -5.48
N LYS A 2 18.62 19.99 -4.59
CA LYS A 2 18.59 18.52 -4.70
C LYS A 2 17.18 18.06 -4.35
N GLU A 3 16.45 17.61 -5.36
CA GLU A 3 15.17 16.92 -5.24
C GLU A 3 15.34 15.70 -4.35
N TRP A 4 15.09 15.88 -3.05
CA TRP A 4 14.61 14.80 -2.19
C TRP A 4 13.16 14.52 -2.60
N LEU A 5 12.97 14.04 -3.83
CA LEU A 5 11.79 13.26 -4.16
C LEU A 5 11.91 12.03 -3.27
N SER A 6 11.34 12.09 -2.06
CA SER A 6 11.01 10.89 -1.30
C SER A 6 10.26 10.00 -2.28
N LYS A 7 10.92 9.00 -2.84
CA LYS A 7 10.30 8.11 -3.81
C LYS A 7 9.13 7.46 -3.09
N ARG A 8 7.96 7.61 -3.69
CA ARG A 8 6.70 7.10 -3.16
C ARG A 8 6.37 5.85 -3.93
N THR A 9 6.05 4.80 -3.21
CA THR A 9 5.55 3.55 -3.76
C THR A 9 4.04 3.52 -3.55
N VAL A 10 3.27 3.21 -4.58
CA VAL A 10 1.80 3.19 -4.51
C VAL A 10 1.30 1.79 -4.15
N PHE A 11 0.26 1.70 -3.32
CA PHE A 11 -0.45 0.45 -3.02
C PHE A 11 -1.93 0.60 -3.34
N ASP A 12 -2.58 -0.46 -3.83
CA ASP A 12 -4.03 -0.54 -3.76
C ASP A 12 -4.46 -0.89 -2.34
N VAL A 13 -5.16 0.04 -1.70
CA VAL A 13 -5.64 -0.09 -0.33
C VAL A 13 -7.15 -0.22 -0.29
N ARG A 14 -7.65 -0.79 0.81
CA ARG A 14 -9.07 -0.88 1.14
C ARG A 14 -9.37 0.03 2.33
N CYS A 15 -10.62 0.47 2.41
CA CYS A 15 -11.13 1.21 3.56
C CYS A 15 -11.96 0.30 4.47
N ARG A 16 -11.74 0.37 5.79
CA ARG A 16 -12.55 -0.37 6.77
C ARG A 16 -13.94 0.23 6.99
N SER A 17 -14.12 1.51 6.69
CA SER A 17 -15.38 2.24 6.93
C SER A 17 -16.29 2.40 5.71
N CYS A 18 -15.87 1.99 4.51
CA CYS A 18 -16.66 2.09 3.28
C CYS A 18 -16.09 1.18 2.20
N ASP A 19 -16.81 0.97 1.09
CA ASP A 19 -16.37 0.12 -0.05
C ASP A 19 -15.26 0.72 -0.92
N PHE A 20 -14.51 1.71 -0.43
CA PHE A 20 -13.40 2.28 -1.17
C PHE A 20 -12.27 1.27 -1.35
N ASN A 21 -11.84 1.13 -2.60
CA ASN A 21 -10.62 0.44 -3.00
C ASN A 21 -9.90 1.29 -4.05
N GLY A 22 -8.62 1.59 -3.82
CA GLY A 22 -7.87 2.39 -4.77
C GLY A 22 -6.43 2.70 -4.34
N PRO A 23 -5.68 3.40 -5.20
CA PRO A 23 -4.25 3.64 -5.01
C PRO A 23 -3.98 4.69 -3.94
N VAL A 24 -3.05 4.40 -3.03
CA VAL A 24 -2.52 5.35 -2.02
C VAL A 24 -0.99 5.27 -1.99
N PRO A 25 -0.28 6.41 -2.01
CA PRO A 25 1.18 6.43 -1.93
C PRO A 25 1.68 6.19 -0.49
N MET A 26 2.64 5.29 -0.34
CA MET A 26 3.45 5.10 0.85
C MET A 26 4.86 5.64 0.61
N VAL A 27 5.47 6.24 1.63
CA VAL A 27 6.87 6.66 1.56
C VAL A 27 7.78 5.42 1.65
N GLY A 28 8.63 5.22 0.66
CA GLY A 28 9.62 4.14 0.63
C GLY A 28 9.92 3.68 -0.80
N GLU A 29 11.06 2.99 -0.96
CA GLU A 29 11.42 2.31 -2.20
C GLU A 29 11.38 0.80 -1.94
N TYR A 30 10.39 0.12 -2.51
CA TYR A 30 10.26 -1.32 -2.36
C TYR A 30 10.23 -1.98 -3.74
N VAL A 31 11.00 -3.06 -3.89
CA VAL A 31 10.94 -3.94 -5.06
C VAL A 31 10.01 -5.12 -4.80
N SER A 32 10.01 -5.62 -3.56
CA SER A 32 9.08 -6.62 -3.06
C SER A 32 8.86 -6.46 -1.56
N ILE A 33 7.69 -6.88 -1.08
CA ILE A 33 7.34 -6.89 0.35
C ILE A 33 6.54 -8.15 0.66
N ASP A 34 6.96 -8.88 1.69
CA ASP A 34 6.14 -9.89 2.33
C ASP A 34 5.42 -9.27 3.53
N ALA A 35 4.09 -9.16 3.43
CA ALA A 35 3.23 -8.58 4.44
C ALA A 35 2.44 -9.70 5.15
N PRO A 36 2.99 -10.32 6.20
CA PRO A 36 2.27 -11.35 6.99
C PRO A 36 1.08 -10.75 7.77
N MET A 37 1.07 -9.43 7.95
CA MET A 37 0.00 -8.65 8.55
C MET A 37 -0.42 -7.54 7.58
N GLU A 38 -1.62 -6.99 7.76
CA GLU A 38 -2.10 -5.85 6.98
C GLU A 38 -1.17 -4.64 7.15
N ILE A 39 -0.90 -3.94 6.07
CA ILE A 39 -0.12 -2.69 6.07
C ILE A 39 -1.10 -1.56 6.32
N ASN A 40 -1.00 -0.88 7.47
CA ASN A 40 -1.88 0.23 7.82
C ASN A 40 -1.31 1.56 7.32
N PHE A 41 -2.17 2.41 6.78
CA PHE A 41 -1.84 3.75 6.28
C PHE A 41 -2.33 4.80 7.27
N ASN A 42 -1.68 4.83 8.43
CA ASN A 42 -2.06 5.73 9.52
C ASN A 42 -1.79 7.20 9.15
N GLY A 43 -2.69 8.10 9.55
CA GLY A 43 -2.69 9.52 9.20
C GLY A 43 -3.30 9.83 7.83
N GLU A 44 -3.51 8.83 6.97
CA GLU A 44 -4.10 9.02 5.65
C GLU A 44 -5.63 9.04 5.71
N LYS A 45 -6.24 10.01 5.03
CA LYS A 45 -7.68 10.16 4.93
C LYS A 45 -8.22 9.30 3.79
N CYS A 46 -9.23 8.45 4.07
CA CYS A 46 -9.92 7.70 3.04
C CYS A 46 -10.59 8.64 2.02
N PRO A 47 -10.31 8.52 0.72
CA PRO A 47 -10.95 9.35 -0.31
C PRO A 47 -12.46 9.14 -0.43
N GLY A 48 -12.96 7.94 -0.08
CA GLY A 48 -14.38 7.60 -0.18
C GLY A 48 -15.24 8.17 0.96
N CYS A 49 -14.84 7.92 2.22
CA CYS A 49 -15.64 8.32 3.40
C CYS A 49 -15.04 9.47 4.21
N GLY A 50 -13.79 9.84 3.97
CA GLY A 50 -13.11 10.89 4.71
C GLY A 50 -12.64 10.54 6.12
N ASN A 51 -12.81 9.29 6.58
CA ASN A 51 -12.25 8.85 7.86
C ASN A 51 -10.72 8.67 7.76
N VAL A 52 -10.03 8.85 8.88
CA VAL A 52 -8.57 8.69 9.00
C VAL A 52 -8.26 7.35 9.67
N ASP A 53 -7.08 6.77 9.44
CA ASP A 53 -6.63 5.51 10.07
C ASP A 53 -7.50 4.27 9.74
N VAL A 54 -8.21 4.32 8.61
CA VAL A 54 -9.09 3.24 8.14
C VAL A 54 -8.60 2.55 6.88
N LEU A 55 -7.50 3.04 6.30
CA LEU A 55 -6.92 2.54 5.07
C LEU A 55 -5.87 1.47 5.35
N TYR A 56 -5.95 0.36 4.62
CA TYR A 56 -5.02 -0.74 4.76
C TYR A 56 -4.77 -1.48 3.43
N ALA A 57 -3.56 -2.00 3.24
CA ALA A 57 -3.31 -3.04 2.24
C ALA A 57 -3.40 -4.43 2.90
N PRO A 58 -4.06 -5.42 2.27
CA PRO A 58 -4.25 -6.75 2.85
C PRO A 58 -2.93 -7.51 3.07
N THR A 59 -2.96 -8.62 3.81
CA THR A 59 -1.81 -9.53 3.90
C THR A 59 -1.45 -10.09 2.52
N GLY A 60 -0.18 -10.29 2.22
CA GLY A 60 0.23 -10.79 0.90
C GLY A 60 1.71 -10.65 0.59
N HIS A 61 2.11 -11.29 -0.51
CA HIS A 61 3.34 -10.96 -1.22
C HIS A 61 3.03 -9.85 -2.22
N TYR A 62 3.84 -8.80 -2.20
CA TYR A 62 3.72 -7.64 -3.09
C TYR A 62 4.98 -7.50 -3.91
N GLU A 63 4.83 -7.24 -5.21
CA GLU A 63 5.94 -6.97 -6.12
C GLU A 63 5.70 -5.64 -6.84
N PHE A 64 6.78 -4.90 -7.08
CA PHE A 64 6.70 -3.63 -7.79
C PHE A 64 6.44 -3.88 -9.28
N ASP A 65 5.24 -3.50 -9.72
CA ASP A 65 4.83 -3.48 -11.11
C ASP A 65 5.34 -2.18 -11.76
N LYS A 66 6.28 -2.31 -12.69
CA LYS A 66 6.88 -1.18 -13.42
C LYS A 66 5.92 -0.55 -14.44
N GLU A 67 4.99 -1.32 -14.99
CA GLU A 67 4.02 -0.82 -15.98
C GLU A 67 2.96 0.03 -15.28
N GLN A 68 2.55 -0.37 -14.07
CA GLN A 68 1.55 0.33 -13.27
C GLN A 68 2.16 1.29 -12.24
N ASN A 69 3.49 1.28 -12.10
CA ASN A 69 4.26 2.08 -11.13
C ASN A 69 3.72 1.97 -9.70
N LYS A 70 3.39 0.75 -9.26
CA LYS A 70 2.80 0.45 -7.95
C LYS A 70 3.18 -0.93 -7.43
N MET A 71 2.94 -1.20 -6.15
CA MET A 71 3.01 -2.53 -5.56
C MET A 71 1.73 -3.28 -5.85
N THR A 72 1.86 -4.40 -6.55
CA THR A 72 0.74 -5.29 -6.86
C THR A 72 0.84 -6.53 -5.97
N ARG A 73 -0.27 -6.90 -5.32
CA ARG A 73 -0.34 -8.15 -4.54
C ARG A 73 -0.34 -9.33 -5.50
N THR A 74 0.71 -10.13 -5.48
CA THR A 74 0.87 -11.31 -6.37
C THR A 74 0.49 -12.63 -5.70
N GLY A 75 0.26 -12.63 -4.38
CA GLY A 75 -0.21 -13.82 -3.67
C GLY A 75 -0.28 -13.64 -2.16
N ASP A 76 -0.37 -14.77 -1.46
CA ASP A 76 -0.27 -14.85 0.00
C ASP A 76 1.18 -14.62 0.46
N PRO A 77 1.39 -14.14 1.71
CA PRO A 77 2.73 -13.84 2.19
C PRO A 77 3.58 -15.11 2.25
N LYS A 78 4.84 -15.03 1.81
CA LYS A 78 5.79 -16.15 1.86
C LYS A 78 6.35 -16.28 3.28
N VAL A 79 5.52 -16.72 4.22
CA VAL A 79 5.95 -17.03 5.59
C VAL A 79 6.66 -18.38 5.57
N LYS A 80 7.99 -18.40 5.69
CA LYS A 80 8.71 -19.63 6.01
C LYS A 80 8.47 -19.95 7.48
N LEU A 81 7.70 -21.01 7.75
CA LEU A 81 7.61 -21.65 9.06
C LEU A 81 8.95 -22.28 9.44
#